data_AF-A0AAJ5UWG8-F1
#
_entry.id   AF-A0AAJ5UWG8-F1
#
_cell.length_a   1.000
_cell.length_b   1.000
_cell.length_c   1.000
_cell.angle_alpha   90.00
_cell.angle_beta   90.00
_cell.angle_gamma   90.00
#
_symmetry.space_group_name_H-M   'P 1'
#
loop_
_entity.id
_entity.type
_entity.pdbx_description
1 polymer ?
#
loop_
_entity_poly.entity_id
_entity_poly.type
_entity_poly.pdbx_seq_one_letter_code
_entity_poly.pdbx_strand_id
1 'polypeptide(L)' 'MDLTTDELELLLLLHKQSGEKTVFETMDLMEKFESLKDKGYICNIISTPTGGFKFNISAKGIDLVAELQNK' A
#
# COMPACT_ATOMS: atom_id res chain seq x y z
N MET A 1 3.68 -8.49 -15.03
CA MET A 1 3.39 -8.24 -13.59
C MET A 1 4.35 -7.15 -13.17
N ASP A 2 3.87 -5.91 -12.96
CA ASP A 2 4.69 -4.68 -12.84
C ASP A 2 5.05 -4.28 -11.39
N LEU A 3 4.81 -5.17 -10.44
CA LEU A 3 5.17 -4.96 -9.04
C LEU A 3 6.33 -5.85 -8.65
N THR A 4 7.27 -5.27 -7.91
CA THR A 4 8.33 -5.99 -7.23
C THR A 4 7.78 -6.81 -6.07
N THR A 5 8.53 -7.82 -5.63
CA THR A 5 8.18 -8.63 -4.45
C THR A 5 7.91 -7.76 -3.22
N ASP A 6 8.76 -6.75 -3.00
CA ASP A 6 8.63 -5.82 -1.88
C ASP A 6 7.35 -4.98 -1.94
N GLU A 7 6.96 -4.52 -3.12
CA GLU A 7 5.71 -3.75 -3.30
C GLU A 7 4.48 -4.63 -3.11
N LEU A 8 4.55 -5.90 -3.52
CA LEU A 8 3.50 -6.89 -3.29
C LEU A 8 3.36 -7.22 -1.79
N GLU A 9 4.47 -7.44 -1.11
CA GLU A 9 4.49 -7.67 0.34
C GLU A 9 3.93 -6.47 1.11
N LEU A 10 4.30 -5.25 0.69
CA LEU A 10 3.74 -4.03 1.24
C LEU A 10 2.23 -3.98 0.99
N LEU A 11 1.75 -4.15 -0.24
CA LEU A 11 0.32 -4.13 -0.55
C LEU A 11 -0.48 -5.18 0.24
N LEU A 12 0.08 -6.39 0.41
CA LEU A 12 -0.51 -7.45 1.24
C LEU A 12 -0.55 -7.07 2.73
N LEU A 13 0.54 -6.48 3.25
CA LEU A 13 0.62 -5.99 4.63
C LEU A 13 -0.44 -4.92 4.86
N LEU A 14 -0.56 -3.95 3.96
CA LEU A 14 -1.54 -2.88 4.02
C LEU A 14 -2.98 -3.43 3.95
N HIS A 15 -3.24 -4.42 3.08
CA HIS A 15 -4.57 -5.02 2.95
C HIS A 15 -5.00 -5.83 4.18
N LYS A 16 -4.11 -6.65 4.75
CA LYS A 16 -4.39 -7.41 6.00
C LYS A 16 -4.70 -6.49 7.17
N GLN A 17 -4.15 -5.28 7.11
CA GLN A 17 -4.35 -4.23 8.08
C GLN A 17 -5.52 -3.34 7.68
N SER A 18 -6.74 -3.90 7.61
CA SER A 18 -7.95 -3.19 7.18
C SER A 18 -8.19 -1.86 7.93
N GLY A 19 -8.44 -0.78 7.19
CA GLY A 19 -8.77 0.56 7.70
C GLY A 19 -7.71 1.64 7.46
N GLU A 20 -8.11 2.90 7.66
CA GLU A 20 -7.24 4.09 7.62
C GLU A 20 -6.08 3.92 8.63
N LYS A 21 -4.87 3.61 8.16
CA LYS A 21 -3.74 3.28 9.06
C LYS A 21 -2.55 4.15 8.83
N THR A 22 -1.87 4.48 9.93
CA THR A 22 -0.61 5.22 10.02
C THR A 22 0.58 4.28 9.78
N VAL A 23 1.26 4.40 8.65
CA VAL A 23 2.57 3.76 8.43
C VAL A 23 3.68 4.73 8.85
N PHE A 24 4.58 4.31 9.73
CA PHE A 24 5.68 5.15 10.21
C PHE A 24 6.71 5.41 9.11
N GLU A 25 7.21 6.64 9.05
CA GLU A 25 8.25 7.08 8.11
C GLU A 25 9.54 6.25 8.27
N THR A 26 9.74 5.32 7.34
CA THR A 26 11.09 4.92 6.95
C THR A 26 11.25 5.31 5.49
N MET A 27 12.41 5.87 5.11
CA MET A 27 12.63 6.40 3.75
C MET A 27 12.33 5.35 2.67
N ASP A 28 12.72 4.09 2.91
CA ASP A 28 12.49 2.97 1.99
C ASP A 28 11.00 2.60 1.82
N LEU A 29 10.17 2.82 2.84
CA LEU A 29 8.72 2.56 2.74
C LEU A 29 8.01 3.68 1.96
N MET A 30 8.48 4.92 2.06
CA MET A 30 7.88 6.07 1.37
C MET A 30 7.98 5.93 -0.16
N GLU A 31 9.15 5.54 -0.68
CA GLU A 31 9.34 5.32 -2.12
C GLU A 31 8.42 4.22 -2.66
N LYS A 32 8.27 3.12 -1.90
CA LYS A 32 7.37 2.01 -2.26
C LYS A 32 5.91 2.44 -2.22
N PHE A 33 5.53 3.29 -1.27
CA PHE A 33 4.19 3.85 -1.15
C PHE A 33 3.83 4.76 -2.32
N GLU A 34 4.71 5.68 -2.68
CA GLU A 34 4.53 6.55 -3.85
C GLU A 34 4.51 5.73 -5.15
N SER A 35 5.39 4.72 -5.28
CA SER A 35 5.36 3.81 -6.43
C SER A 35 4.02 3.06 -6.55
N LEU A 36 3.49 2.54 -5.45
CA LEU A 36 2.17 1.87 -5.42
C LEU A 36 1.02 2.82 -5.78
N LYS A 37 1.13 4.09 -5.39
CA LYS A 37 0.16 5.14 -5.75
C LYS A 37 0.25 5.51 -7.23
N ASP A 38 1.45 5.70 -7.78
CA ASP A 38 1.67 5.99 -9.21
C ASP A 38 1.18 4.86 -10.09
N LYS A 39 1.35 3.61 -9.64
CA LYS A 39 0.84 2.41 -10.32
C LYS A 39 -0.67 2.20 -10.11
N GLY A 40 -1.32 3.04 -9.31
CA GLY A 40 -2.76 3.05 -9.08
C GLY A 40 -3.27 1.94 -8.18
N TYR A 41 -2.42 1.35 -7.34
CA TYR A 41 -2.82 0.33 -6.35
C TYR A 41 -3.27 0.95 -5.03
N ILE A 42 -2.75 2.13 -4.68
CA ILE A 42 -3.13 2.92 -3.50
C ILE A 42 -3.73 4.26 -3.96
N CYS A 43 -4.78 4.70 -3.27
CA CYS A 43 -5.41 6.01 -3.39
C CYS A 43 -5.10 6.87 -2.16
N ASN A 44 -4.83 8.16 -2.38
CA ASN A 44 -4.70 9.20 -1.36
C ASN A 44 -3.78 8.85 -0.18
N ILE A 45 -2.53 9.31 -0.23
CA ILE A 45 -1.60 9.23 0.90
C ILE A 45 -1.67 10.55 1.67
N ILE A 46 -1.98 10.50 2.97
CA ILE A 46 -2.13 11.66 3.85
C ILE A 46 -1.18 11.48 5.04
N SER A 47 -0.23 12.40 5.21
CA SER A 47 0.61 12.42 6.41
C SER A 47 -0.23 12.76 7.66
N THR A 48 -0.09 11.98 8.71
CA THR A 48 -0.69 12.21 10.02
C THR A 48 0.23 13.07 10.89
N PRO A 49 -0.34 13.86 11.83
CA PRO A 49 0.47 14.65 12.77
C PRO A 49 1.38 13.82 13.68
N THR A 50 1.17 12.51 13.75
CA THR A 50 1.93 11.57 14.58
C THR A 50 3.12 10.95 13.85
N GLY A 51 3.48 11.43 12.65
CA GLY A 51 4.65 10.95 11.90
C GLY A 51 4.42 9.66 11.12
N GLY A 52 3.21 9.44 10.60
CA GLY A 52 3.01 8.37 9.62
C GLY A 52 1.99 8.73 8.55
N PHE A 53 1.58 7.76 7.72
CA PHE A 53 0.72 8.03 6.57
C PHE A 53 -0.57 7.24 6.65
N LYS A 54 -1.70 7.92 6.45
CA LYS A 54 -3.01 7.35 6.14
C LYS A 54 -3.14 7.14 4.64
N PHE A 55 -3.72 6.02 4.24
CA PHE A 55 -3.90 5.67 2.84
C PHE A 55 -5.17 4.83 2.64
N ASN A 56 -5.66 4.78 1.40
CA ASN A 56 -6.72 3.86 0.99
C ASN A 56 -6.21 2.93 -0.10
N ILE A 57 -6.52 1.64 -0.04
CA ILE A 57 -6.21 0.73 -1.16
C ILE A 57 -7.28 0.93 -2.24
N SER A 58 -6.84 1.04 -3.49
CA SER A 58 -7.74 1.13 -4.65
C SER A 58 -8.45 -0.21 -4.92
N ALA A 59 -9.52 -0.20 -5.71
CA ALA A 59 -10.15 -1.44 -6.19
C ALA A 59 -9.12 -2.36 -6.90
N LYS A 60 -8.23 -1.79 -7.71
CA LYS A 60 -7.15 -2.50 -8.40
C LYS A 60 -6.18 -3.20 -7.42
N GLY A 61 -5.87 -2.54 -6.30
CA GLY A 61 -5.04 -3.11 -5.23
C GLY A 61 -5.74 -4.26 -4.50
N ILE A 62 -7.02 -4.12 -4.23
CA ILE A 62 -7.84 -5.15 -3.58
C ILE A 62 -7.97 -6.37 -4.49
N ASP A 63 -8.29 -6.17 -5.77
CA ASP A 63 -8.43 -7.25 -6.76
C ASP A 63 -7.13 -8.05 -6.89
N LEU A 64 -5.99 -7.36 -7.00
CA LEU A 64 -4.68 -8.01 -7.07
C LEU A 64 -4.38 -8.84 -5.81
N VAL A 65 -4.69 -8.30 -4.62
CA VAL A 65 -4.49 -9.05 -3.37
C VAL A 65 -5.39 -10.29 -3.33
N ALA A 66 -6.63 -10.18 -3.80
CA ALA A 66 -7.56 -11.31 -3.87
C ALA A 66 -7.08 -12.39 -4.87
N GLU A 67 -6.49 -12.01 -6.00
CA GLU A 67 -5.87 -12.95 -6.95
C GLU A 67 -4.70 -13.71 -6.33
N LEU A 68 -3.89 -13.06 -5.48
CA LEU A 68 -2.74 -13.67 -4.82
C LEU A 68 -3.11 -14.66 -3.72
N GLN A 69 -4.27 -14.49 -3.07
CA GLN A 69 -4.75 -15.38 -1.99
C GLN A 69 -5.47 -16.65 -2.50
N ASN A 70 -5.86 -16.69 -3.77
CA ASN A 70 -6.57 -17.83 -4.38
C ASN A 70 -5.64 -18.80 -5.15
N LYS A 71 -4.33 -18.72 -4.92
CA LYS A 71 -3.34 -19.70 -5.40
C LYS A 71 -2.85 -20.59 -4.27
#